data_AF-A0A355EL85-F1
#
_entry.id   AF-A0A355EL85-F1
#
_cell.length_a   1.000
_cell.length_b   1.000
_cell.length_c   1.000
_cell.angle_alpha   90.00
_cell.angle_beta   90.00
_cell.angle_gamma   90.00
#
_symmetry.space_group_name_H-M   'P 1'
#
loop_
_entity.id
_entity.type
_entity.pdbx_description
1 polymer ?
#
loop_
_entity_poly.entity_id
_entity_poly.type
_entity_poly.pdbx_seq_one_letter_code
_entity_poly.pdbx_strand_id
1 'polypeptide(L)'
;MGLFFSIYTLLWILACILALIVCLSDSHSFAFSRGDYWKFLLSPWKIVTFIVAAAAMVVIAPYSGDPTWDAVDAGFMSLMTFLGAPWAIGSVYRLATRKLPLKQALVIFVVWMFTVSWFYDLYIFFRDGNYPAVWFSNIFASSFLYVTAGLLWNLDWNKDKGVIFSFREKTWPYPSPAAFGKIIWFALPLMALVTAMIIYFFFK
;
A
#
# COMPACT_ATOMS: atom_id res chain seq x y z
N MET A 1 -28.70 -4.34 1.85
CA MET A 1 -27.73 -3.60 1.00
C MET A 1 -28.49 -2.85 -0.09
N GLY A 2 -28.28 -1.53 -0.22
CA GLY A 2 -28.90 -0.76 -1.30
C GLY A 2 -28.35 -1.14 -2.68
N LEU A 3 -29.13 -0.90 -3.74
CA LEU A 3 -28.78 -1.27 -5.12
C LEU A 3 -27.39 -0.77 -5.54
N PHE A 4 -27.02 0.44 -5.14
CA PHE A 4 -25.71 1.02 -5.39
C PHE A 4 -24.56 0.14 -4.85
N PHE A 5 -24.60 -0.21 -3.56
CA PHE A 5 -23.56 -1.02 -2.94
C PHE A 5 -23.53 -2.45 -3.48
N SER A 6 -24.66 -3.00 -3.92
CA SER A 6 -24.70 -4.28 -4.63
C SER A 6 -23.91 -4.23 -5.94
N ILE A 7 -24.18 -3.22 -6.77
CA ILE A 7 -23.46 -3.03 -8.03
C ILE A 7 -21.98 -2.75 -7.78
N TYR A 8 -21.66 -1.86 -6.84
CA TYR A 8 -20.29 -1.58 -6.43
C TYR A 8 -19.54 -2.86 -6.02
N THR A 9 -20.17 -3.68 -5.17
CA THR A 9 -19.59 -4.95 -4.69
C THR A 9 -19.30 -5.91 -5.84
N LEU A 10 -20.29 -6.12 -6.72
CA LEU A 10 -20.15 -7.00 -7.87
C LEU A 10 -19.02 -6.53 -8.80
N LEU A 11 -18.94 -5.22 -9.06
CA LEU A 11 -17.92 -4.65 -9.94
C LEU A 11 -16.50 -4.85 -9.38
N TRP A 12 -16.27 -4.58 -8.10
CA TRP A 12 -14.92 -4.74 -7.56
C TRP A 12 -14.54 -6.21 -7.38
N ILE A 13 -15.48 -7.12 -7.08
CA ILE A 13 -15.23 -8.57 -7.07
C ILE A 13 -14.82 -9.04 -8.47
N LEU A 14 -15.55 -8.63 -9.51
CA LEU A 14 -15.21 -8.95 -10.89
C LEU A 14 -13.83 -8.40 -11.27
N ALA A 15 -13.51 -7.17 -10.84
CA ALA A 15 -12.18 -6.60 -11.05
C ALA A 15 -11.08 -7.42 -10.37
N CYS A 16 -11.31 -7.90 -9.15
CA CYS A 16 -10.38 -8.78 -8.43
C CYS A 16 -10.17 -10.11 -9.16
N ILE A 17 -11.24 -10.74 -9.64
CA ILE A 17 -11.18 -11.99 -10.40
C ILE A 17 -10.39 -11.78 -11.70
N LEU A 18 -10.68 -10.72 -12.45
CA LEU A 18 -9.97 -10.40 -13.70
C LEU A 18 -8.49 -10.12 -13.45
N ALA A 19 -8.16 -9.34 -12.41
CA ALA A 19 -6.77 -9.09 -12.03
C ALA A 19 -6.04 -10.37 -11.63
N LEU A 20 -6.71 -11.28 -10.91
CA LEU A 20 -6.14 -12.58 -10.55
C LEU A 20 -5.87 -13.43 -11.81
N ILE A 21 -6.81 -13.49 -12.76
CA ILE A 21 -6.61 -14.19 -14.04
C ILE A 21 -5.41 -13.63 -14.79
N VAL A 22 -5.31 -12.30 -14.91
CA VAL A 22 -4.18 -11.62 -15.55
C VAL A 22 -2.86 -11.91 -14.83
N CYS A 23 -2.88 -11.88 -13.49
CA CYS A 23 -1.73 -12.18 -12.66
C CYS A 23 -1.25 -13.63 -12.82
N LEU A 24 -2.17 -14.59 -12.88
CA LEU A 24 -1.83 -16.01 -13.01
C LEU A 24 -1.38 -16.37 -14.42
N SER A 25 -1.95 -15.71 -15.44
CA SER A 25 -1.62 -15.97 -16.85
C SER A 25 -0.25 -15.44 -17.25
N ASP A 26 0.28 -14.43 -16.55
CA ASP A 26 1.60 -13.83 -16.83
C ASP A 26 2.33 -13.43 -15.54
N SER A 27 2.42 -14.38 -14.60
CA SER A 27 2.95 -14.16 -13.25
C SER A 27 4.37 -13.63 -13.23
N HIS A 28 5.22 -14.05 -14.17
CA HIS A 28 6.60 -13.62 -14.31
C HIS A 28 6.75 -12.15 -14.72
N SER A 29 5.73 -11.54 -15.33
CA SER A 29 5.75 -10.12 -15.69
C SER A 29 5.62 -9.18 -14.49
N PHE A 30 5.11 -9.70 -13.37
CA PHE A 30 4.88 -8.91 -12.16
C PHE A 30 6.10 -8.93 -11.26
N ALA A 31 6.56 -7.75 -10.88
CA ALA A 31 7.77 -7.63 -10.06
C ALA A 31 7.62 -8.31 -8.69
N PHE A 32 6.43 -8.28 -8.06
CA PHE A 32 6.19 -8.94 -6.77
C PHE A 32 6.30 -10.48 -6.83
N SER A 33 6.15 -11.09 -8.01
CA SER A 33 6.32 -12.53 -8.19
C SER A 33 7.79 -12.96 -8.20
N ARG A 34 8.73 -12.00 -8.29
CA ARG A 34 10.17 -12.27 -8.37
C ARG A 34 10.79 -12.22 -6.97
N GLY A 35 11.72 -13.13 -6.69
CA GLY A 35 12.46 -13.17 -5.41
C GLY A 35 13.18 -11.86 -5.07
N ASP A 36 13.58 -11.09 -6.08
CA ASP A 36 14.27 -9.80 -5.89
C ASP A 36 13.37 -8.75 -5.23
N TYR A 37 12.05 -8.79 -5.47
CA TYR A 37 11.11 -7.91 -4.77
C TYR A 37 11.08 -8.21 -3.28
N TRP A 38 11.05 -9.49 -2.91
CA TRP A 38 11.04 -9.90 -1.51
C TRP A 38 12.35 -9.53 -0.80
N LYS A 39 13.50 -9.71 -1.45
CA LYS A 39 14.79 -9.23 -0.90
C LYS A 39 14.82 -7.71 -0.75
N PHE A 40 14.29 -6.99 -1.72
CA PHE A 40 14.16 -5.53 -1.68
C PHE A 40 13.24 -5.06 -0.55
N LEU A 41 12.12 -5.74 -0.35
CA LEU A 41 11.12 -5.38 0.66
C LEU A 41 11.58 -5.74 2.07
N LEU A 42 12.19 -6.92 2.24
CA LEU A 42 12.67 -7.45 3.52
C LEU A 42 14.04 -6.89 3.93
N SER A 43 14.40 -5.72 3.41
CA SER A 43 15.57 -4.98 3.91
C SER A 43 15.33 -4.61 5.39
N PRO A 44 16.31 -4.77 6.30
CA PRO A 44 16.09 -4.65 7.75
C PRO A 44 15.38 -3.36 8.18
N TRP A 45 15.75 -2.21 7.60
CA TRP A 45 15.13 -0.93 7.96
C TRP A 45 13.66 -0.81 7.52
N LYS A 46 13.28 -1.45 6.41
CA LYS A 46 11.89 -1.45 5.94
C LYS A 46 11.02 -2.31 6.85
N ILE A 47 11.55 -3.45 7.29
CA ILE A 47 10.91 -4.31 8.30
C ILE A 47 10.74 -3.55 9.61
N VAL A 48 11.79 -2.88 10.11
CA VAL A 48 11.72 -2.12 11.37
C VAL A 48 10.70 -0.98 11.26
N THR A 49 10.74 -0.18 10.20
CA THR A 49 9.76 0.91 10.00
C THR A 49 8.34 0.39 9.84
N PHE A 50 8.14 -0.75 9.16
CA PHE A 50 6.86 -1.44 9.08
C PHE A 50 6.37 -1.91 10.45
N ILE A 51 7.20 -2.60 11.24
CA ILE A 51 6.81 -3.10 12.56
C ILE A 51 6.38 -1.94 13.46
N VAL A 52 7.15 -0.84 13.49
CA VAL A 52 6.81 0.35 14.26
C VAL A 52 5.48 0.95 13.80
N ALA A 53 5.29 1.13 12.50
CA ALA A 53 4.06 1.69 11.94
C ALA A 53 2.85 0.78 12.19
N ALA A 54 2.98 -0.52 11.92
CA ALA A 54 1.91 -1.51 12.10
C ALA A 54 1.54 -1.66 13.58
N ALA A 55 2.51 -1.71 14.49
CA ALA A 55 2.24 -1.76 15.92
C ALA A 55 1.51 -0.49 16.39
N ALA A 56 1.95 0.69 15.93
CA ALA A 56 1.24 1.94 16.22
C ALA A 56 -0.19 1.91 15.68
N MET A 57 -0.42 1.46 14.44
CA MET A 57 -1.77 1.38 13.88
C MET A 57 -2.65 0.38 14.64
N VAL A 58 -2.17 -0.83 14.90
CA VAL A 58 -2.95 -1.88 15.58
C VAL A 58 -3.25 -1.52 17.04
N VAL A 59 -2.29 -0.91 17.74
CA VAL A 59 -2.48 -0.50 19.14
C VAL A 59 -3.34 0.74 19.23
N ILE A 60 -3.12 1.74 18.37
CA ILE A 60 -3.78 3.03 18.53
C ILE A 60 -5.17 3.02 17.86
N ALA A 61 -5.37 2.33 16.73
CA ALA A 61 -6.66 2.32 15.99
C ALA A 61 -7.91 2.08 16.87
N PRO A 62 -7.92 1.11 17.81
CA PRO A 62 -9.07 0.90 18.71
C PRO A 62 -9.42 2.09 19.61
N TYR A 63 -8.50 3.02 19.81
CA TYR A 63 -8.69 4.23 20.62
C TYR A 63 -9.09 5.46 19.78
N SER A 64 -9.33 5.31 18.48
CA SER A 64 -9.67 6.42 17.58
C SER A 64 -11.09 6.94 17.76
N GLY A 65 -11.94 6.19 18.47
CA GLY A 65 -13.37 6.48 18.55
C GLY A 65 -14.15 6.10 17.28
N ASP A 66 -13.47 5.71 16.19
CA ASP A 66 -14.11 5.16 15.00
C ASP A 66 -14.37 3.66 15.20
N PRO A 67 -15.64 3.22 15.24
CA PRO A 67 -15.99 1.81 15.45
C PRO A 67 -15.53 0.91 14.30
N THR A 68 -15.17 1.46 13.15
CA THR A 68 -14.68 0.70 11.99
C THR A 68 -13.18 0.42 12.06
N TRP A 69 -12.44 1.13 12.92
CA TRP A 69 -10.99 0.98 13.07
C TRP A 69 -10.65 0.08 14.25
N ASP A 70 -10.64 -1.24 14.01
CA ASP A 70 -10.18 -2.21 14.99
C ASP A 70 -8.81 -2.81 14.66
N ALA A 71 -8.30 -3.62 15.57
CA ALA A 71 -6.99 -4.24 15.45
C ALA A 71 -6.88 -5.21 14.25
N VAL A 72 -7.99 -5.84 13.83
CA VAL A 72 -8.01 -6.80 12.72
C VAL A 72 -7.88 -6.05 11.41
N ASP A 73 -8.72 -5.04 11.20
CA ASP A 73 -8.68 -4.21 10.01
C ASP A 73 -7.34 -3.44 9.89
N ALA A 74 -6.93 -2.75 10.95
CA ALA A 74 -5.68 -2.00 10.98
C ALA A 74 -4.45 -2.89 10.73
N GLY A 75 -4.46 -4.11 11.29
CA GLY A 75 -3.38 -5.08 11.11
C GLY A 75 -3.29 -5.58 9.66
N PHE A 76 -4.42 -5.94 9.06
CA PHE A 76 -4.47 -6.41 7.68
C PHE A 76 -4.12 -5.30 6.69
N MET A 77 -4.69 -4.10 6.83
CA MET A 77 -4.39 -2.96 5.97
C MET A 77 -2.91 -2.56 6.07
N SER A 78 -2.32 -2.59 7.27
CA SER A 78 -0.88 -2.33 7.47
C SER A 78 -0.02 -3.36 6.73
N LEU A 79 -0.36 -4.65 6.86
CA LEU A 79 0.36 -5.73 6.18
C LEU A 79 0.26 -5.61 4.65
N MET A 80 -0.95 -5.43 4.11
CA MET A 80 -1.15 -5.27 2.68
C MET A 80 -0.45 -4.01 2.15
N THR A 81 -0.42 -2.93 2.93
CA THR A 81 0.31 -1.71 2.57
C THR A 81 1.81 -1.98 2.46
N PHE A 82 2.39 -2.72 3.41
CA PHE A 82 3.80 -3.12 3.33
C PHE A 82 4.10 -4.01 2.12
N LEU A 83 3.26 -5.00 1.88
CA LEU A 83 3.45 -5.95 0.79
C LEU A 83 3.21 -5.34 -0.60
N GLY A 84 2.25 -4.44 -0.74
CA GLY A 84 1.75 -3.96 -2.02
C GLY A 84 2.21 -2.55 -2.39
N ALA A 85 2.30 -1.61 -1.45
CA ALA A 85 2.51 -0.20 -1.76
C ALA A 85 3.82 0.08 -2.50
N PRO A 86 4.98 -0.49 -2.11
CA PRO A 86 6.22 -0.22 -2.82
C PRO A 86 6.16 -0.67 -4.28
N TRP A 87 5.59 -1.85 -4.52
CA TRP A 87 5.37 -2.36 -5.87
C TRP A 87 4.37 -1.50 -6.66
N ALA A 88 3.21 -1.19 -6.08
CA ALA A 88 2.16 -0.46 -6.78
C ALA A 88 2.63 0.94 -7.19
N ILE A 89 3.22 1.71 -6.29
CA ILE A 89 3.72 3.06 -6.58
C ILE A 89 4.85 3.04 -7.61
N GLY A 90 5.81 2.13 -7.47
CA GLY A 90 6.87 1.96 -8.46
C GLY A 90 6.34 1.54 -9.83
N SER A 91 5.31 0.71 -9.86
CA SER A 91 4.67 0.25 -11.10
C SER A 91 3.83 1.34 -11.75
N VAL A 92 3.11 2.18 -11.00
CA VAL A 92 2.42 3.37 -11.53
C VAL A 92 3.42 4.31 -12.21
N TYR A 93 4.55 4.60 -11.55
CA TYR A 93 5.60 5.44 -12.15
C TYR A 93 6.13 4.82 -13.45
N ARG A 94 6.42 3.51 -13.44
CA ARG A 94 6.94 2.82 -14.62
C ARG A 94 5.91 2.69 -15.74
N LEU A 95 4.62 2.58 -15.42
CA LEU A 95 3.53 2.64 -16.38
C LEU A 95 3.46 4.03 -17.03
N ALA A 96 3.45 5.09 -16.22
CA ALA A 96 3.44 6.48 -16.69
C ALA A 96 4.66 6.83 -17.57
N THR A 97 5.81 6.22 -17.27
CA THR A 97 7.04 6.37 -18.07
C THR A 97 7.20 5.34 -19.18
N ARG A 98 6.13 4.57 -19.50
CA ARG A 98 6.08 3.55 -20.57
C ARG A 98 7.14 2.44 -20.43
N LYS A 99 7.63 2.20 -19.21
CA LYS A 99 8.55 1.11 -18.84
C LYS A 99 7.83 -0.17 -18.41
N LEU A 100 6.50 -0.13 -18.27
CA LEU A 100 5.62 -1.28 -18.03
C LEU A 100 4.46 -1.30 -19.03
N PRO A 101 3.96 -2.48 -19.42
CA PRO A 101 2.85 -2.59 -20.35
C PRO A 101 1.51 -2.23 -19.70
N LEU A 102 0.60 -1.64 -20.48
CA LEU A 102 -0.71 -1.17 -20.02
C LEU A 102 -1.57 -2.26 -19.37
N LYS A 103 -1.38 -3.52 -19.79
CA LYS A 103 -2.09 -4.68 -19.21
C LYS A 103 -1.90 -4.83 -17.69
N GLN A 104 -0.81 -4.29 -17.12
CA GLN A 104 -0.58 -4.34 -15.67
C GLN A 104 -1.39 -3.29 -14.89
N ALA A 105 -1.96 -2.28 -15.57
CA ALA A 105 -2.71 -1.20 -14.92
C ALA A 105 -3.88 -1.73 -14.08
N LEU A 106 -4.60 -2.74 -14.58
CA LEU A 106 -5.71 -3.37 -13.85
C LEU A 106 -5.23 -3.98 -12.53
N VAL A 107 -4.14 -4.76 -12.55
CA VAL A 107 -3.61 -5.42 -11.35
C VAL A 107 -3.09 -4.39 -10.35
N ILE A 108 -2.41 -3.34 -10.83
CA ILE A 108 -1.94 -2.23 -9.98
C ILE A 108 -3.12 -1.56 -9.28
N PHE A 109 -4.17 -1.22 -10.04
CA PHE A 109 -5.38 -0.60 -9.50
C PHE A 109 -6.09 -1.50 -8.49
N VAL A 110 -6.24 -2.79 -8.80
CA VAL A 110 -6.89 -3.75 -7.91
C VAL A 110 -6.12 -3.94 -6.62
N VAL A 111 -4.81 -4.15 -6.65
CA VAL A 111 -3.99 -4.31 -5.43
C VAL A 111 -4.07 -3.04 -4.57
N TRP A 112 -4.01 -1.87 -5.20
CA TRP A 112 -4.18 -0.60 -4.50
C TRP A 112 -5.56 -0.52 -3.84
N MET A 113 -6.64 -0.62 -4.61
CA MET A 113 -8.00 -0.46 -4.11
C MET A 113 -8.39 -1.54 -3.09
N PHE A 114 -7.91 -2.76 -3.27
CA PHE A 114 -8.12 -3.85 -2.33
C PHE A 114 -7.47 -3.53 -0.99
N THR A 115 -6.27 -2.96 -1.00
CA THR A 115 -5.55 -2.57 0.22
C THR A 115 -6.20 -1.39 0.93
N VAL A 116 -6.63 -0.36 0.19
CA VAL A 116 -7.06 0.92 0.79
C VAL A 116 -8.57 1.01 1.03
N SER A 117 -9.37 0.08 0.50
CA SER A 117 -10.83 0.13 0.59
C SER A 117 -11.48 -1.24 0.63
N TRP A 118 -11.33 -2.07 -0.41
CA TRP A 118 -12.27 -3.19 -0.59
C TRP A 118 -12.16 -4.25 0.49
N PHE A 119 -10.98 -4.47 1.06
CA PHE A 119 -10.87 -5.33 2.23
C PHE A 119 -11.60 -4.75 3.45
N TYR A 120 -11.36 -3.48 3.77
CA TYR A 120 -12.02 -2.74 4.86
C TYR A 120 -13.54 -2.79 4.69
N ASP A 121 -14.03 -2.46 3.50
CA ASP A 121 -15.45 -2.47 3.17
C ASP A 121 -16.07 -3.86 3.36
N LEU A 122 -15.39 -4.91 2.89
CA LEU A 122 -15.82 -6.29 3.00
C LEU A 122 -15.83 -6.76 4.47
N TYR A 123 -14.76 -6.45 5.21
CA TYR A 123 -14.62 -6.81 6.61
C TYR A 123 -15.74 -6.21 7.46
N ILE A 124 -15.95 -4.89 7.35
CA ILE A 124 -16.99 -4.18 8.08
C ILE A 124 -18.38 -4.65 7.65
N PHE A 125 -18.60 -4.90 6.36
CA PHE A 125 -19.88 -5.45 5.90
C PHE A 125 -20.19 -6.81 6.52
N PHE A 126 -19.21 -7.72 6.62
CA PHE A 126 -19.42 -9.00 7.28
C PHE A 126 -19.58 -8.90 8.79
N ARG A 127 -18.87 -7.97 9.44
CA ARG A 127 -18.91 -7.76 10.89
C ARG A 127 -20.22 -7.09 11.34
N ASP A 128 -20.65 -6.05 10.63
CA ASP A 128 -21.71 -5.13 11.07
C ASP A 128 -22.97 -5.19 10.20
N GLY A 129 -22.95 -5.97 9.11
CA GLY A 129 -24.05 -6.12 8.15
C GLY A 129 -24.29 -4.92 7.23
N ASN A 130 -23.44 -3.89 7.31
CA ASN A 130 -23.58 -2.64 6.56
C ASN A 130 -22.22 -2.15 6.04
N TYR A 131 -22.25 -1.42 4.93
CA TYR A 131 -21.07 -0.73 4.43
C TYR A 131 -20.69 0.43 5.36
N PRO A 132 -19.39 0.75 5.51
CA PRO A 132 -18.94 1.87 6.32
C PRO A 132 -19.53 3.20 5.87
N ALA A 133 -19.99 4.03 6.82
CA ALA A 133 -20.53 5.36 6.50
C ALA A 133 -19.48 6.27 5.84
N VAL A 134 -18.20 6.07 6.18
CA VAL A 134 -17.05 6.85 5.70
C VAL A 134 -16.31 6.18 4.53
N TRP A 135 -16.90 5.14 3.89
CA TRP A 135 -16.25 4.34 2.83
C TRP A 135 -15.53 5.19 1.76
N PHE A 136 -16.19 6.21 1.25
CA PHE A 136 -15.64 7.05 0.19
C PHE A 136 -14.46 7.88 0.67
N SER A 137 -14.56 8.47 1.86
CA SER A 137 -13.49 9.26 2.46
C SER A 137 -12.28 8.38 2.82
N ASN A 138 -12.53 7.13 3.23
CA ASN A 138 -11.48 6.15 3.52
C ASN A 138 -10.61 5.88 2.29
N ILE A 139 -11.21 5.75 1.09
CA ILE A 139 -10.45 5.55 -0.15
C ILE A 139 -9.36 6.62 -0.30
N PHE A 140 -9.66 7.90 -0.07
CA PHE A 140 -8.70 8.98 -0.24
C PHE A 140 -7.66 9.02 0.88
N ALA A 141 -8.10 8.93 2.14
CA ALA A 141 -7.21 8.95 3.29
C ALA A 141 -6.21 7.78 3.23
N SER A 142 -6.71 6.57 3.01
CA SER A 142 -5.91 5.35 2.91
C SER A 142 -5.06 5.31 1.63
N SER A 143 -5.54 5.85 0.50
CA SER A 143 -4.69 6.00 -0.70
C SER A 143 -3.51 6.92 -0.46
N PHE A 144 -3.70 8.01 0.27
CA PHE A 144 -2.61 8.94 0.56
C PHE A 144 -1.56 8.30 1.48
N LEU A 145 -1.99 7.57 2.52
CA LEU A 145 -1.08 6.77 3.36
C LEU A 145 -0.34 5.71 2.54
N TYR A 146 -1.06 5.01 1.66
CA TYR A 146 -0.51 3.99 0.77
C TYR A 146 0.55 4.56 -0.19
N VAL A 147 0.31 5.73 -0.79
CA VAL A 147 1.30 6.45 -1.61
C VAL A 147 2.53 6.81 -0.79
N THR A 148 2.32 7.40 0.38
CA THR A 148 3.42 7.89 1.23
C THR A 148 4.31 6.73 1.70
N ALA A 149 3.69 5.61 2.10
CA ALA A 149 4.39 4.38 2.45
C ALA A 149 5.13 3.77 1.25
N GLY A 150 4.48 3.72 0.09
CA GLY A 150 5.09 3.25 -1.15
C GLY A 150 6.28 4.10 -1.59
N LEU A 151 6.24 5.42 -1.41
CA LEU A 151 7.38 6.31 -1.64
C LEU A 151 8.50 6.05 -0.62
N LEU A 152 8.17 6.01 0.66
CA LEU A 152 9.13 5.77 1.76
C LEU A 152 9.93 4.50 1.52
N TRP A 153 9.26 3.36 1.29
CA TRP A 153 9.92 2.08 1.09
C TRP A 153 10.53 1.89 -0.31
N ASN A 154 10.35 2.86 -1.21
CA ASN A 154 11.13 2.96 -2.44
C ASN A 154 12.33 3.90 -2.34
N LEU A 155 12.52 4.65 -1.25
CA LEU A 155 13.74 5.41 -1.03
C LEU A 155 14.95 4.49 -0.97
N ASP A 156 16.01 4.93 -1.62
CA ASP A 156 17.26 4.20 -1.74
C ASP A 156 18.43 5.19 -1.87
N TRP A 157 19.64 4.70 -1.66
CA TRP A 157 20.86 5.48 -1.82
C TRP A 157 21.81 4.78 -2.78
N ASN A 158 22.28 5.52 -3.77
CA ASN A 158 23.27 5.10 -4.74
C ASN A 158 24.52 5.99 -4.62
N LYS A 159 25.71 5.40 -4.74
CA LYS A 159 26.99 6.12 -4.61
C LYS A 159 27.13 7.29 -5.60
N ASP A 160 26.64 7.13 -6.82
CA ASP A 160 26.82 8.07 -7.92
C ASP A 160 25.69 9.10 -7.99
N LYS A 161 24.48 8.74 -7.52
CA LYS A 161 23.26 9.56 -7.66
C LYS A 161 22.75 10.14 -6.34
N GLY A 162 23.29 9.73 -5.21
CA GLY A 162 22.78 10.09 -3.89
C GLY A 162 21.44 9.40 -3.58
N VAL A 163 20.52 10.12 -2.95
CA VAL A 163 19.20 9.60 -2.58
C VAL A 163 18.28 9.59 -3.80
N ILE A 164 17.69 8.43 -4.07
CA ILE A 164 16.83 8.20 -5.22
C ILE A 164 15.57 7.44 -4.81
N PHE A 165 14.57 7.45 -5.70
CA PHE A 165 13.54 6.42 -5.69
C PHE A 165 13.99 5.25 -6.55
N SER A 166 14.12 4.08 -5.93
CA SER A 166 14.63 2.87 -6.56
C SER A 166 13.88 2.48 -7.83
N PHE A 167 12.56 2.71 -7.92
CA PHE A 167 11.76 2.42 -9.12
C PHE A 167 12.19 3.17 -10.40
N ARG A 168 13.03 4.22 -10.26
CA ARG A 168 13.62 4.94 -11.39
C ARG A 168 14.76 4.16 -12.04
N GLU A 169 15.44 3.31 -11.27
CA GLU A 169 16.55 2.48 -11.75
C GLU A 169 16.04 1.35 -12.62
N LYS A 170 16.82 0.96 -13.64
CA LYS A 170 16.43 -0.10 -14.59
C LYS A 170 16.26 -1.45 -13.90
N THR A 171 17.11 -1.73 -12.90
CA THR A 171 17.18 -2.99 -12.15
C THR A 171 16.07 -3.17 -11.12
N TRP A 172 15.19 -2.18 -10.92
CA TRP A 172 14.15 -2.27 -9.91
C TRP A 172 13.16 -3.43 -10.15
N PRO A 173 12.71 -4.12 -9.07
CA PRO A 173 13.18 -3.99 -7.69
C PRO A 173 14.44 -4.83 -7.47
N TYR A 174 15.50 -4.21 -6.95
CA TYR A 174 16.74 -4.89 -6.59
C TYR A 174 17.10 -4.54 -5.14
N PRO A 175 17.56 -5.52 -4.33
CA PRO A 175 18.01 -5.24 -2.97
C PRO A 175 19.26 -4.35 -3.00
N SER A 176 19.13 -3.14 -2.47
CA SER A 176 20.26 -2.23 -2.29
C SER A 176 20.75 -2.30 -0.85
N PRO A 177 22.07 -2.33 -0.60
CA PRO A 177 22.66 -2.27 0.73
C PRO A 177 22.58 -0.85 1.33
N ALA A 178 21.54 -0.08 1.01
CA ALA A 178 21.38 1.26 1.54
C ALA A 178 21.22 1.22 3.06
N ALA A 179 22.16 1.88 3.74
CA ALA A 179 22.04 2.18 5.16
C ALA A 179 20.96 3.26 5.32
N PHE A 180 19.93 2.98 6.14
CA PHE A 180 18.83 3.90 6.42
C PHE A 180 19.31 5.32 6.81
N GLY A 181 20.46 5.42 7.49
CA GLY A 181 21.08 6.70 7.84
C GLY A 181 21.38 7.62 6.66
N LYS A 182 21.55 7.09 5.44
CA LYS A 182 21.79 7.90 4.23
C LYS A 182 20.52 8.46 3.60
N ILE A 183 19.36 7.89 3.91
CA ILE A 183 18.06 8.32 3.37
C ILE A 183 17.20 9.00 4.43
N ILE A 184 17.63 9.03 5.70
CA ILE A 184 16.81 9.44 6.85
C ILE A 184 16.20 10.83 6.68
N TRP A 185 16.94 11.81 6.16
CA TRP A 185 16.45 13.18 5.96
C TRP A 185 15.34 13.27 4.91
N PHE A 186 15.27 12.32 3.99
CA PHE A 186 14.19 12.21 2.99
C PHE A 186 13.05 11.32 3.48
N ALA A 187 13.35 10.34 4.35
CA ALA A 187 12.35 9.51 5.01
C ALA A 187 11.53 10.31 6.04
N LEU A 188 12.18 11.19 6.80
CA LEU A 188 11.57 11.94 7.90
C LEU A 188 10.33 12.74 7.48
N PRO A 189 10.32 13.53 6.38
CA PRO A 189 9.11 14.22 5.94
C PRO A 189 7.95 13.28 5.62
N LEU A 190 8.22 12.12 5.00
CA LEU A 190 7.19 11.12 4.68
C LEU A 190 6.64 10.47 5.96
N MET A 191 7.53 10.13 6.89
CA MET A 191 7.15 9.58 8.20
C MET A 191 6.35 10.60 9.01
N ALA A 192 6.79 11.85 9.08
CA ALA A 192 6.11 12.93 9.79
C ALA A 192 4.72 13.19 9.22
N LEU A 193 4.56 13.15 7.90
CA LEU A 193 3.28 13.30 7.22
C LEU A 193 2.30 12.17 7.61
N VAL A 194 2.75 10.90 7.58
CA VAL A 194 1.95 9.76 8.04
C VAL A 194 1.59 9.91 9.52
N THR A 195 2.56 10.24 10.37
CA THR A 195 2.33 10.45 11.80
C THR A 195 1.31 11.56 12.06
N ALA A 196 1.42 12.70 11.36
CA ALA A 196 0.48 13.81 11.51
C ALA A 196 -0.95 13.42 11.13
N MET A 197 -1.13 12.61 10.07
CA MET A 197 -2.44 12.11 9.68
C MET A 197 -3.02 11.16 10.73
N ILE A 198 -2.22 10.20 11.18
CA ILE A 198 -2.64 9.26 12.23
C ILE A 198 -3.06 10.05 13.48
N ILE A 199 -2.23 10.99 13.93
CA ILE A 199 -2.52 11.86 15.08
C ILE A 199 -3.81 12.67 14.87
N TYR A 200 -4.03 13.24 13.68
CA TYR A 200 -5.24 14.00 13.38
C TYR A 200 -6.52 13.17 13.55
N PHE A 201 -6.49 11.89 13.15
CA PHE A 201 -7.61 10.98 13.36
C PHE A 201 -7.90 10.68 14.84
N PHE A 202 -6.94 10.88 15.75
CA PHE A 202 -7.15 10.68 17.19
C PHE A 202 -7.66 11.90 17.95
N PHE A 203 -7.33 13.10 17.48
CA PHE A 203 -7.74 14.35 18.14
C PHE A 203 -9.05 14.92 17.60
N LYS A 204 -9.78 14.16 16.79
CA LYS A 204 -11.07 14.51 16.22
C LYS A 204 -12.18 13.68 16.85
#